data_AF-A0A259JVK8-F1
#
_entry.id   AF-A0A259JVK8-F1
#
_cell.length_a   1.000
_cell.length_b   1.000
_cell.length_c   1.000
_cell.angle_alpha   90.00
_cell.angle_beta   90.00
_cell.angle_gamma   90.00
#
_symmetry.space_group_name_H-M   'P 1'
#
loop_
_entity.id
_entity.type
_entity.pdbx_description
1 polymer ?
#
loop_
_entity_poly.entity_id
_entity_poly.type
_entity_poly.pdbx_seq_one_letter_code
_entity_poly.pdbx_strand_id
1 'polypeptide(L)'
;MNSAVDPTFNISSSVSAKPDAVQAPTKIKVEKLDFYYGQNHALKNINFEIPEKRVTAMIGPSGCGKSTLLRVFNRMYDLYPGQRAEGGVMFDGVNIVGKELDPTVVRTRIGMVFQKPTPFPMSIYDNIAFGVRLHENLNKSKMDERVESCL
;
A
#
# COMPACT_ATOMS: atom_id res chain seq x y z
N MET A 1 21.57 5.51 -48.67
CA MET A 1 20.91 4.23 -48.99
C MET A 1 21.16 3.33 -47.80
N ASN A 2 20.32 3.49 -46.77
CA ASN A 2 19.22 2.57 -46.42
C ASN A 2 19.81 1.25 -45.91
N SER A 3 19.54 0.72 -44.73
CA SER A 3 18.47 0.79 -43.71
C SER A 3 18.52 -0.64 -43.13
N ALA A 4 18.19 -1.00 -41.91
CA ALA A 4 17.70 -0.38 -40.72
C ALA A 4 18.11 -1.33 -39.59
N VAL A 5 18.41 -0.77 -38.43
CA VAL A 5 18.39 -1.51 -37.17
C VAL A 5 16.91 -1.71 -36.85
N ASP A 6 16.46 -2.96 -36.68
CA ASP A 6 15.06 -3.27 -36.40
C ASP A 6 14.91 -3.76 -34.94
N PRO A 7 14.57 -2.88 -33.99
CA PRO A 7 14.24 -3.28 -32.62
C PRO A 7 12.72 -3.34 -32.49
N THR A 8 12.12 -4.51 -32.72
CA THR A 8 10.70 -4.71 -32.44
C THR A 8 10.50 -5.93 -31.54
N PHE A 9 10.70 -5.75 -30.23
CA PHE A 9 10.16 -6.66 -29.22
C PHE A 9 8.75 -6.18 -28.86
N ASN A 10 7.77 -6.62 -29.64
CA ASN A 10 6.38 -6.24 -29.48
C ASN A 10 5.72 -7.18 -28.45
N ILE A 11 5.54 -6.73 -27.20
CA ILE A 11 4.73 -7.45 -26.21
C ILE A 11 3.30 -6.93 -26.30
N SER A 12 2.56 -7.42 -27.29
CA SER A 12 1.11 -7.56 -27.13
C SER A 12 0.87 -8.86 -26.36
N SER A 13 0.59 -8.75 -25.06
CA SER A 13 -0.03 -9.82 -24.31
C SER A 13 -1.24 -9.25 -23.59
N SER A 14 -2.40 -9.46 -24.22
CA SER A 14 -3.68 -9.50 -23.54
C SER A 14 -3.60 -10.56 -22.44
N VAL A 15 -3.49 -10.11 -21.19
CA VAL A 15 -3.62 -11.00 -20.04
C VAL A 15 -5.07 -11.47 -19.99
N SER A 16 -5.30 -12.64 -20.57
CA SER A 16 -6.57 -13.36 -20.44
C SER A 16 -6.74 -13.78 -18.98
N ALA A 17 -7.65 -13.11 -18.27
CA ALA A 17 -8.07 -13.52 -16.94
C ALA A 17 -8.89 -14.81 -17.05
N LYS A 18 -8.52 -15.83 -16.28
CA LYS A 18 -9.28 -17.08 -16.16
C LYS A 18 -10.75 -16.79 -15.82
N PRO A 19 -11.73 -17.36 -16.56
CA PRO A 19 -13.11 -17.36 -16.13
C PRO A 19 -13.25 -18.36 -14.98
N ASP A 20 -14.20 -18.10 -14.06
CA ASP A 20 -14.58 -18.97 -12.92
C ASP A 20 -13.78 -18.86 -11.63
N ALA A 21 -13.49 -17.63 -11.20
CA ALA A 21 -13.36 -17.37 -9.77
C ALA A 21 -14.57 -16.57 -9.30
N VAL A 22 -15.32 -17.09 -8.33
CA VAL A 22 -16.26 -16.31 -7.51
C VAL A 22 -15.59 -14.97 -7.21
N GLN A 23 -16.22 -13.89 -7.66
CA GLN A 23 -15.65 -12.54 -7.58
C GLN A 23 -15.44 -12.24 -6.09
N ALA A 24 -14.18 -12.32 -5.64
CA ALA A 24 -13.86 -12.08 -4.23
C ALA A 24 -14.33 -10.68 -3.84
N PRO A 25 -14.91 -10.51 -2.65
CA PRO A 25 -15.42 -9.21 -2.22
C PRO A 25 -14.30 -8.16 -2.28
N THR A 26 -14.62 -6.94 -2.67
CA THR A 26 -13.64 -5.85 -2.77
C THR A 26 -13.20 -5.42 -1.37
N LYS A 27 -11.89 -5.48 -1.10
CA LYS A 27 -11.31 -5.05 0.17
C LYS A 27 -10.97 -3.57 0.17
N ILE A 28 -10.37 -3.10 -0.93
CA ILE A 28 -10.05 -1.69 -1.14
C ILE A 28 -10.65 -1.25 -2.46
N LYS A 29 -11.43 -0.17 -2.44
CA LYS A 29 -11.98 0.47 -3.64
C LYS A 29 -11.38 1.86 -3.76
N VAL A 30 -10.74 2.16 -4.88
CA VAL A 30 -10.18 3.49 -5.18
C VAL A 30 -11.05 4.15 -6.24
N GLU A 31 -11.58 5.33 -5.92
CA GLU A 31 -12.51 6.06 -6.78
C GLU A 31 -12.08 7.52 -6.93
N LYS A 32 -11.81 7.92 -8.17
CA LYS A 32 -11.42 9.28 -8.55
C LYS A 32 -10.33 9.86 -7.64
N LEU A 33 -9.33 9.03 -7.32
CA LEU A 33 -8.28 9.42 -6.40
C LEU A 33 -7.29 10.35 -7.10
N ASP A 34 -7.17 11.56 -6.57
CA ASP A 34 -6.19 12.56 -6.95
C ASP A 34 -5.24 12.84 -5.77
N PHE A 35 -3.95 13.04 -6.04
CA PHE A 35 -2.96 13.28 -4.99
C PHE A 35 -1.95 14.37 -5.37
N TYR A 36 -1.68 15.26 -4.43
CA TYR A 36 -0.85 16.44 -4.63
C TYR A 36 0.29 16.53 -3.62
N TYR A 37 1.49 16.81 -4.12
CA TYR A 37 2.63 17.29 -3.33
C TYR A 37 2.71 18.80 -3.48
N GLY A 38 2.06 19.55 -2.59
CA GLY A 38 1.88 20.99 -2.74
C GLY A 38 1.12 21.30 -4.02
N GLN A 39 1.79 21.97 -4.97
CA GLN A 39 1.22 22.30 -6.27
C GLN A 39 1.38 21.20 -7.32
N ASN A 40 2.19 20.17 -7.06
CA ASN A 40 2.45 19.11 -8.03
C ASN A 40 1.38 18.02 -7.95
N HIS A 41 0.65 17.80 -9.04
CA HIS A 41 -0.38 16.78 -9.15
C HIS A 41 0.21 15.42 -9.57
N ALA A 42 0.45 14.53 -8.60
CA ALA A 42 1.23 13.30 -8.78
C ALA A 42 0.41 12.05 -9.11
N LEU A 43 -0.80 11.91 -8.56
CA LEU A 43 -1.75 10.86 -8.94
C LEU A 43 -2.98 11.55 -9.51
N LYS A 44 -3.45 11.11 -10.68
CA LYS A 44 -4.53 11.78 -11.42
C LYS A 44 -5.65 10.79 -11.69
N ASN A 45 -6.83 11.03 -11.14
CA ASN A 45 -8.07 10.28 -11.36
C ASN A 45 -7.86 8.74 -11.36
N ILE A 46 -7.26 8.22 -10.29
CA ILE A 46 -6.98 6.79 -10.16
C ILE A 46 -8.26 6.06 -9.76
N ASN A 47 -8.59 4.98 -10.48
CA ASN A 47 -9.79 4.16 -10.25
C ASN A 47 -9.44 2.67 -10.40
N PHE A 48 -9.60 1.89 -9.33
CA PHE A 48 -9.44 0.42 -9.36
C PHE A 48 -9.92 -0.23 -8.07
N GLU A 49 -9.98 -1.56 -8.06
CA GLU A 49 -10.39 -2.36 -6.90
C GLU A 49 -9.33 -3.40 -6.56
N ILE A 50 -9.13 -3.64 -5.26
CA ILE A 50 -8.29 -4.70 -4.73
C ILE A 50 -9.21 -5.75 -4.08
N PRO A 51 -9.26 -6.97 -4.61
CA PRO A 51 -10.07 -8.04 -4.03
C PRO A 51 -9.52 -8.51 -2.68
N GLU A 52 -10.41 -8.93 -1.79
CA GLU A 52 -10.06 -9.49 -0.50
C GLU A 52 -9.28 -10.80 -0.63
N LYS A 53 -8.30 -10.98 0.27
CA LYS A 53 -7.46 -12.19 0.37
C LYS A 53 -6.76 -12.56 -0.94
N ARG A 54 -6.41 -11.56 -1.76
CA ARG A 54 -5.67 -11.75 -3.00
C ARG A 54 -4.40 -10.93 -3.04
N VAL A 55 -3.35 -11.56 -3.54
CA VAL A 55 -2.10 -10.88 -3.86
C VAL A 55 -2.34 -10.05 -5.12
N THR A 56 -2.16 -8.74 -5.00
CA THR A 56 -2.32 -7.78 -6.10
C THR A 56 -0.99 -7.10 -6.36
N ALA A 57 -0.48 -7.21 -7.59
CA ALA A 57 0.77 -6.60 -8.00
C ALA A 57 0.49 -5.32 -8.80
N MET A 58 1.15 -4.22 -8.42
CA MET A 58 1.13 -2.97 -9.18
C MET A 58 2.46 -2.78 -9.91
N ILE A 59 2.41 -2.71 -11.24
CA ILE A 59 3.59 -2.61 -12.09
C ILE A 59 3.54 -1.31 -12.90
N GLY A 60 4.70 -0.69 -13.07
CA GLY A 60 4.86 0.52 -13.87
C GLY A 60 6.27 1.10 -13.78
N PRO A 61 6.64 2.04 -14.67
CA PRO A 61 7.98 2.63 -14.72
C PRO A 61 8.35 3.37 -13.42
N SER A 62 9.63 3.65 -13.22
CA SER A 62 10.06 4.47 -12.08
C SER A 62 9.37 5.84 -12.13
N GLY A 63 8.96 6.37 -10.97
CA GLY A 63 8.30 7.67 -10.88
C GLY A 63 6.80 7.70 -11.24
N CYS A 64 6.18 6.60 -11.68
CA CYS A 64 4.74 6.60 -12.04
C CYS A 64 3.76 6.72 -10.86
N GLY A 65 4.25 6.96 -9.64
CA GLY A 65 3.39 7.20 -8.47
C GLY A 65 3.04 5.97 -7.61
N LYS A 66 3.59 4.78 -7.89
CA LYS A 66 3.36 3.55 -7.09
C LYS A 66 3.51 3.76 -5.58
N SER A 67 4.68 4.28 -5.16
CA SER A 67 4.96 4.53 -3.75
C SER A 67 4.05 5.63 -3.17
N THR A 68 3.65 6.61 -3.98
CA THR A 68 2.68 7.64 -3.58
C THR A 68 1.32 7.01 -3.29
N LEU A 69 0.84 6.12 -4.15
CA LEU A 69 -0.43 5.43 -3.96
C LEU A 69 -0.43 4.55 -2.71
N LEU A 70 0.65 3.80 -2.46
CA LEU A 70 0.79 3.02 -1.22
C LEU A 70 0.81 3.90 0.04
N ARG A 71 1.39 5.11 -0.03
CA ARG A 71 1.38 6.08 1.07
C ARG A 71 -0.01 6.63 1.35
N VAL A 72 -0.87 6.75 0.32
CA VAL A 72 -2.27 7.18 0.50
C VAL A 72 -3.04 6.14 1.30
N PHE A 73 -2.86 4.85 1.03
CA PHE A 73 -3.56 3.77 1.75
C PHE A 73 -3.29 3.76 3.25
N ASN A 74 -2.11 4.20 3.68
CA ASN A 74 -1.76 4.31 5.09
C ASN A 74 -1.82 5.73 5.65
N ARG A 75 -2.35 6.67 4.85
CA ARG A 75 -2.40 8.11 5.17
C ARG A 75 -1.07 8.64 5.71
N MET A 76 0.05 8.22 5.12
CA MET A 76 1.36 8.70 5.54
C MET A 76 1.57 10.17 5.16
N TYR A 77 0.84 10.66 4.17
CA TYR A 77 0.92 12.04 3.69
C TYR A 77 0.45 13.07 4.74
N ASP A 78 -0.42 12.67 5.67
CA ASP A 78 -0.91 13.54 6.75
C ASP A 78 0.22 14.06 7.66
N LEU A 79 1.38 13.38 7.66
CA LEU A 79 2.56 13.79 8.43
C LEU A 79 3.33 14.94 7.79
N TYR A 80 3.02 15.30 6.54
CA TYR A 80 3.78 16.26 5.75
C TYR A 80 2.90 17.44 5.30
N PRO A 81 3.24 18.68 5.70
CA PRO A 81 2.50 19.86 5.28
C PRO A 81 2.40 20.00 3.76
N GLY A 82 1.25 20.46 3.27
CA GLY A 82 1.02 20.73 1.85
C GLY A 82 0.73 19.49 1.00
N GLN A 83 0.72 18.28 1.57
CA GLN A 83 0.26 17.10 0.85
C GLN A 83 -1.25 16.91 1.05
N ARG A 84 -1.96 16.59 -0.03
CA ARG A 84 -3.41 16.33 0.03
C ARG A 84 -3.83 15.23 -0.92
N ALA A 85 -4.82 14.47 -0.50
CA ALA A 85 -5.53 13.48 -1.31
C ALA A 85 -6.99 13.92 -1.47
N GLU A 86 -7.53 13.73 -2.67
CA GLU A 86 -8.93 13.99 -3.01
C GLU A 86 -9.56 12.77 -3.66
N GLY A 87 -10.88 12.67 -3.62
CA GLY A 87 -11.63 11.49 -4.05
C GLY A 87 -11.92 10.53 -2.91
N GLY A 88 -11.88 9.23 -3.18
CA GLY A 88 -12.24 8.19 -2.22
C GLY A 88 -11.32 6.98 -2.26
N VAL A 89 -10.94 6.50 -1.07
CA VAL A 89 -10.40 5.16 -0.89
C VAL A 89 -11.25 4.47 0.16
N MET A 90 -12.05 3.50 -0.24
CA MET A 90 -12.88 2.71 0.66
C MET A 90 -12.10 1.50 1.12
N PHE A 91 -11.96 1.32 2.42
CA PHE A 91 -11.38 0.13 3.04
C PHE A 91 -12.39 -0.44 4.03
N ASP A 92 -12.85 -1.68 3.77
CA ASP A 92 -13.97 -2.28 4.51
C ASP A 92 -15.22 -1.37 4.55
N GLY A 93 -15.54 -0.72 3.43
CA GLY A 93 -16.69 0.17 3.30
C GLY A 93 -16.53 1.57 3.94
N VAL A 94 -15.40 1.85 4.59
CA VAL A 94 -15.12 3.15 5.21
C VAL A 94 -14.16 3.95 4.33
N ASN A 95 -14.49 5.22 4.04
CA ASN A 95 -13.58 6.10 3.31
C ASN A 95 -12.39 6.52 4.19
N ILE A 96 -11.21 6.00 3.92
CA ILE A 96 -10.00 6.29 4.70
C ILE A 96 -9.39 7.65 4.38
N VAL A 97 -9.67 8.24 3.21
CA VAL A 97 -9.18 9.58 2.84
C VAL A 97 -10.02 10.70 3.50
N GLY A 98 -11.18 10.35 4.06
CA GLY A 98 -12.05 11.30 4.76
C GLY A 98 -11.39 11.92 6.00
N LYS A 99 -11.70 13.20 6.27
CA LYS A 99 -11.14 13.95 7.41
C LYS A 99 -11.58 13.43 8.78
N GLU A 100 -12.66 12.66 8.83
CA GLU A 100 -13.29 12.21 10.08
C GLU A 100 -12.64 10.96 10.69
N LEU A 101 -11.77 10.28 9.95
CA LEU A 101 -11.12 9.06 10.41
C LEU A 101 -9.75 9.33 11.02
N ASP A 102 -9.50 8.80 12.22
CA ASP A 102 -8.18 8.81 12.83
C ASP A 102 -7.21 7.92 12.02
N PRO A 103 -6.11 8.48 11.48
CA PRO A 103 -5.13 7.72 10.72
C PRO A 103 -4.48 6.57 11.53
N THR A 104 -4.46 6.66 12.86
CA THR A 104 -3.94 5.61 13.74
C THR A 104 -4.72 4.32 13.56
N VAL A 105 -6.06 4.40 13.45
CA VAL A 105 -6.95 3.24 13.23
C VAL A 105 -6.70 2.59 11.88
N VAL A 106 -6.38 3.37 10.85
CA VAL A 106 -6.02 2.83 9.53
C VAL A 106 -4.71 2.05 9.61
N ARG A 107 -3.71 2.60 10.30
CA ARG A 107 -2.35 2.04 10.41
C ARG A 107 -2.29 0.77 11.26
N THR A 108 -3.25 0.53 12.17
CA THR A 108 -3.35 -0.75 12.88
C THR A 108 -3.86 -1.89 11.99
N ARG A 109 -4.59 -1.56 10.91
CA ARG A 109 -5.19 -2.54 10.00
C ARG A 109 -4.40 -2.71 8.70
N ILE A 110 -3.60 -1.72 8.30
CA ILE A 110 -2.81 -1.75 7.06
C ILE A 110 -1.31 -1.68 7.42
N GLY A 111 -0.66 -2.84 7.44
CA GLY A 111 0.79 -2.92 7.61
C GLY A 111 1.55 -2.46 6.36
N MET A 112 2.73 -1.86 6.55
CA MET A 112 3.61 -1.44 5.44
C MET A 112 5.04 -1.92 5.67
N VAL A 113 5.61 -2.56 4.66
CA VAL A 113 7.02 -2.97 4.64
C VAL A 113 7.74 -2.11 3.61
N PHE A 114 8.69 -1.30 4.06
CA PHE A 114 9.48 -0.44 3.19
C PHE A 114 10.68 -1.19 2.63
N GLN A 115 11.07 -0.86 1.40
CA GLN A 115 12.27 -1.41 0.77
C GLN A 115 13.54 -1.17 1.61
N LYS A 116 13.60 -0.03 2.30
CA LYS A 116 14.64 0.28 3.29
C LYS A 116 13.99 0.38 4.67
N PRO A 117 14.13 -0.64 5.53
CA PRO A 117 13.59 -0.57 6.89
C PRO A 117 14.37 0.47 7.71
N THR A 118 13.69 1.06 8.71
CA THR A 118 14.28 2.02 9.66
C THR A 118 14.13 1.46 11.08
N PRO A 119 15.06 0.60 11.54
CA PRO A 119 14.98 0.06 12.89
C PRO A 119 15.22 1.16 13.92
N PHE A 120 14.57 1.03 15.08
CA PHE A 120 14.84 1.89 16.22
C PHE A 120 16.20 1.52 16.85
N PRO A 121 16.86 2.45 17.58
CA PRO A 121 18.13 2.22 18.25
C PRO A 121 17.97 1.33 19.50
N MET A 122 17.50 0.10 19.28
CA MET A 122 17.24 -0.93 20.29
C MET A 122 17.59 -2.31 19.73
N SER A 123 17.46 -3.36 20.55
CA SER A 123 17.80 -4.72 20.12
C SER A 123 16.89 -5.21 18.98
N ILE A 124 17.32 -6.26 18.27
CA ILE A 124 16.49 -6.92 17.23
C ILE A 124 15.20 -7.43 17.86
N TYR A 125 15.31 -8.08 19.03
CA TYR A 125 14.16 -8.56 19.79
C TYR A 125 13.17 -7.43 20.09
N ASP A 126 13.66 -6.29 20.61
CA ASP A 126 12.78 -5.17 20.96
C ASP A 126 12.13 -4.54 19.72
N ASN A 127 12.82 -4.48 18.58
CA ASN A 127 12.25 -4.04 17.30
C ASN A 127 11.07 -4.92 16.85
N ILE A 128 11.18 -6.24 16.99
CA ILE A 128 10.10 -7.17 16.63
C ILE A 128 8.96 -7.10 17.67
N ALA A 129 9.30 -7.14 18.96
CA ALA A 129 8.34 -7.11 20.06
C ALA A 129 7.55 -5.80 20.15
N PHE A 130 8.12 -4.68 19.67
CA PHE A 130 7.48 -3.37 19.72
C PHE A 130 6.11 -3.35 19.04
N GLY A 131 6.00 -3.93 17.84
CA GLY A 131 4.73 -4.01 17.11
C GLY A 131 3.68 -4.86 17.85
N VAL A 132 4.11 -5.98 18.45
CA VAL A 132 3.23 -6.86 19.23
C VAL A 132 2.74 -6.17 20.50
N ARG A 133 3.62 -5.50 21.24
CA ARG A 133 3.28 -4.73 22.46
C ARG A 133 2.27 -3.61 22.21
N LEU A 134 2.24 -3.05 21.00
CA LEU A 134 1.30 -2.00 20.62
C LEU A 134 -0.14 -2.50 20.45
N HIS A 135 -0.32 -3.80 20.20
CA HIS A 135 -1.62 -4.39 19.88
C HIS A 135 -2.06 -5.48 20.87
N GLU A 136 -1.11 -6.10 21.58
CA GLU A 136 -1.35 -7.25 22.45
C GLU A 136 -0.64 -7.06 23.81
N ASN A 137 -1.36 -7.38 24.90
CA ASN A 137 -0.77 -7.50 26.23
C ASN A 137 -0.42 -8.96 26.51
N LEU A 138 0.76 -9.38 26.05
CA LEU A 138 1.29 -10.73 26.28
C LEU A 138 2.20 -10.75 27.51
N ASN A 139 2.17 -11.89 28.23
CA ASN A 139 3.20 -12.16 29.23
C ASN A 139 4.53 -12.48 28.54
N LYS A 140 5.63 -12.48 29.32
CA LYS A 140 6.99 -12.66 28.78
C LYS A 140 7.14 -13.94 27.94
N SER A 141 6.65 -15.07 28.45
CA SER A 141 6.74 -16.37 27.75
C SER A 141 6.08 -16.34 26.36
N LYS A 142 4.86 -15.79 26.26
CA LYS A 142 4.15 -15.70 24.98
C LYS A 142 4.80 -14.68 24.03
N MET A 143 5.39 -13.62 24.57
CA MET A 143 6.15 -12.66 23.76
C MET A 143 7.38 -13.33 23.14
N ASP A 144 8.12 -14.11 23.94
CA ASP A 144 9.31 -14.82 23.49
C ASP A 144 8.96 -15.81 22.36
N GLU A 145 7.90 -16.63 22.54
CA GLU A 145 7.38 -17.52 21.50
C GLU A 145 7.01 -16.77 20.20
N ARG A 146 6.36 -15.60 20.34
CA ARG A 146 5.93 -14.81 19.18
C ARG A 146 7.10 -14.21 18.42
N VAL A 147 8.11 -13.71 19.14
CA VAL A 147 9.32 -13.15 18.52
C VAL A 147 10.12 -14.25 17.83
N GLU A 148 10.28 -15.42 18.48
CA GLU A 148 10.98 -16.57 17.87
C GLU A 148 10.30 -17.07 16.60
N SER A 149 8.95 -17.03 16.53
CA SER A 149 8.21 -17.40 15.32
C SER A 149 8.46 -16.50 14.10
N CYS A 150 9.07 -15.33 14.30
CA CYS A 150 9.35 -14.35 13.25
C CYS A 150 10.78 -14.44 12.70
N LEU A 151 11.65 -15.26 13.29
CA LEU A 151 13.03 -15.52 12.85
C LEU A 151 13.07 -16.61 11.78
#